data_AF-A0A0B3RV21-F1
#
_entry.id   AF-A0A0B3RV21-F1
#
_cell.length_a   1.000
_cell.length_b   1.000
_cell.length_c   1.000
_cell.angle_alpha   90.00
_cell.angle_beta   90.00
_cell.angle_gamma   90.00
#
_symmetry.space_group_name_H-M   'P 1'
#
loop_
_entity.id
_entity.type
_entity.pdbx_description
1 polymer ?
#
loop_
_entity_poly.entity_id
_entity_poly.type
_entity_poly.pdbx_seq_one_letter_code
_entity_poly.pdbx_strand_id
1 'polypeptide(L)'
;MSDQRRTVQDILMERLETIQGISEITAEHLRLTQKQSGMQVLDMAEDDENPGVAREMGRTEGALETCEEKIDALERRLAELDEELEAKVEGGET
;
A
#
# COMPACT_ATOMS: atom_id res chain seq x y z
N MET A 1 -26.78 19.03 -0.63
CA MET A 1 -25.68 18.82 -1.58
C MET A 1 -26.05 17.57 -2.34
N SER A 2 -26.42 17.71 -3.61
CA SER A 2 -27.04 16.66 -4.41
C SER A 2 -26.22 15.38 -4.37
N ASP A 3 -26.89 14.32 -3.91
CA ASP A 3 -26.51 12.90 -3.98
C ASP A 3 -26.33 12.50 -5.45
N GLN A 4 -25.23 12.97 -6.06
CA GLN A 4 -24.89 12.66 -7.43
C GLN A 4 -24.34 11.24 -7.40
N ARG A 5 -25.25 10.26 -7.55
CA ARG A 5 -24.91 8.84 -7.62
C ARG A 5 -23.76 8.66 -8.58
N ARG A 6 -22.62 8.17 -8.07
CA ARG A 6 -21.45 7.82 -8.86
C ARG A 6 -21.84 6.89 -10.00
N THR A 7 -21.25 7.14 -11.17
CA THR A 7 -21.43 6.29 -12.35
C THR A 7 -20.52 5.06 -12.27
N VAL A 8 -20.83 4.02 -13.03
CA VAL A 8 -19.94 2.84 -13.18
C VAL A 8 -18.55 3.27 -13.65
N GLN A 9 -18.46 4.25 -14.54
CA GLN A 9 -17.17 4.77 -15.01
C GLN A 9 -16.37 5.43 -13.87
N ASP A 10 -17.02 6.19 -12.98
CA ASP A 10 -16.35 6.81 -11.84
C ASP A 10 -15.79 5.77 -10.87
N ILE A 11 -16.52 4.66 -10.67
CA ILE A 11 -16.07 3.54 -9.81
C ILE A 11 -14.87 2.83 -10.45
N LEU A 12 -14.95 2.54 -11.76
CA LEU A 12 -13.86 1.90 -12.50
C LEU A 12 -12.57 2.74 -12.54
N MET A 13 -12.69 4.07 -12.66
CA MET A 13 -11.53 4.96 -12.61
C MET A 13 -10.88 4.95 -11.22
N GLU A 14 -11.66 5.09 -10.15
CA GLU A 14 -11.10 5.05 -8.79
C GLU A 14 -10.50 3.67 -8.47
N ARG A 15 -11.10 2.59 -8.99
CA ARG A 15 -10.56 1.24 -8.86
C ARG A 15 -9.18 1.13 -9.49
N LEU A 16 -9.01 1.69 -10.69
CA LEU A 16 -7.71 1.73 -11.38
C LEU A 16 -6.69 2.54 -10.57
N GLU A 17 -7.07 3.71 -10.07
CA GLU A 17 -6.22 4.56 -9.22
C GLU A 17 -5.81 3.84 -7.92
N THR A 18 -6.74 3.12 -7.29
CA THR A 18 -6.49 2.34 -6.07
C THR A 18 -5.48 1.22 -6.34
N ILE A 19 -5.63 0.48 -7.44
CA ILE A 19 -4.68 -0.58 -7.85
C ILE A 19 -3.29 0.00 -8.15
N GLN A 20 -3.23 1.17 -8.79
CA GLN A 20 -1.96 1.87 -9.02
C GLN A 20 -1.31 2.27 -7.69
N GLY A 21 -2.09 2.80 -6.75
CA GLY A 21 -1.62 3.11 -5.40
C GLY A 21 -1.05 1.88 -4.68
N ILE A 22 -1.74 0.73 -4.73
CA ILE A 22 -1.24 -0.53 -4.15
C ILE A 22 0.10 -0.91 -4.77
N SER A 23 0.20 -0.80 -6.10
CA SER A 23 1.42 -1.13 -6.84
C SER A 23 2.59 -0.23 -6.46
N GLU A 24 2.35 1.07 -6.33
CA GLU A 24 3.36 2.06 -5.92
C GLU A 24 3.88 1.80 -4.50
N ILE A 25 2.98 1.59 -3.54
CA ILE A 25 3.38 1.34 -2.15
C ILE A 25 4.06 -0.02 -2.01
N THR A 26 3.61 -1.04 -2.73
CA THR A 26 4.26 -2.36 -2.74
C THR A 26 5.68 -2.29 -3.31
N ALA A 27 5.89 -1.51 -4.37
CA ALA A 27 7.23 -1.29 -4.93
C ALA A 27 8.16 -0.61 -3.91
N GLU A 28 7.67 0.38 -3.18
CA GLU A 28 8.42 1.03 -2.11
C GLU A 28 8.70 0.07 -0.94
N HIS A 29 7.72 -0.72 -0.53
CA HIS A 29 7.88 -1.75 0.50
C HIS A 29 9.02 -2.71 0.12
N LEU A 30 9.01 -3.25 -1.10
CA LEU A 30 10.08 -4.13 -1.60
C LEU A 30 11.46 -3.45 -1.59
N ARG A 31 11.53 -2.17 -2.00
CA ARG A 31 12.77 -1.40 -1.98
C ARG A 31 13.30 -1.23 -0.55
N LEU A 32 12.42 -0.95 0.41
CA LEU A 32 12.76 -0.80 1.83
C LEU A 32 13.17 -2.14 2.45
N THR A 33 12.49 -3.24 2.12
CA THR A 33 12.88 -4.58 2.57
C THR A 33 14.29 -4.93 2.09
N GLN A 34 14.60 -4.69 0.81
CA GLN A 34 15.95 -4.92 0.27
C GLN A 34 17.00 -4.07 0.97
N LYS A 35 16.70 -2.79 1.24
CA LYS A 35 17.58 -1.91 2.01
C LYS A 35 17.82 -2.44 3.42
N GLN A 36 16.77 -2.89 4.11
CA GLN A 36 16.85 -3.46 5.45
C GLN A 36 17.70 -4.73 5.47
N SER A 37 17.50 -5.65 4.52
CA SER A 37 18.32 -6.86 4.40
C SER A 37 19.79 -6.52 4.17
N GLY A 38 20.09 -5.51 3.34
CA GLY A 38 21.47 -5.04 3.15
C GLY A 38 22.11 -4.52 4.44
N MET A 39 21.36 -3.76 5.24
CA MET A 39 21.83 -3.25 6.53
C MET A 39 22.05 -4.36 7.55
N GLN A 40 21.18 -5.37 7.60
CA GLN A 40 21.35 -6.53 8.48
C GLN A 40 22.64 -7.31 8.17
N VAL A 41 22.99 -7.47 6.89
CA VAL A 41 24.24 -8.12 6.50
C VAL A 41 25.46 -7.32 6.92
N LEU A 42 25.40 -5.98 6.83
CA LEU A 42 26.49 -5.12 7.28
C LEU A 42 26.65 -5.15 8.80
N ASP A 43 25.54 -5.09 9.54
CA ASP A 43 25.52 -5.19 11.01
C ASP A 43 26.14 -6.51 11.49
N MET A 44 25.85 -7.63 10.82
CA MET A 44 26.46 -8.93 11.13
C MET A 44 27.96 -9.03 10.80
N ALA A 45 28.47 -8.16 9.93
CA ALA A 45 29.88 -8.18 9.50
C ALA A 45 30.77 -7.27 10.34
N GLU A 46 30.21 -6.35 11.11
CA GLU A 46 30.93 -5.45 12.00
C GLU A 46 31.04 -6.10 13.41
N ASP A 47 32.25 -6.19 13.96
CA ASP A 47 32.51 -6.75 15.30
C ASP A 47 32.04 -5.82 16.44
N ASP A 48 31.72 -4.56 16.12
CA ASP A 48 31.19 -3.54 17.04
C ASP A 48 29.85 -3.00 16.52
N GLU A 49 28.90 -2.82 17.44
CA GLU A 49 27.56 -2.29 17.14
C GLU A 49 27.67 -0.85 16.60
N ASN A 50 27.19 -0.61 15.38
CA ASN A 50 27.27 0.68 14.72
C ASN A 50 25.97 1.50 14.95
N PRO A 51 26.00 2.56 15.78
CA PRO A 51 24.78 3.30 16.13
C PRO A 51 24.10 3.97 14.93
N GLY A 52 24.86 4.21 13.84
CA GLY A 52 24.33 4.74 12.59
C GLY A 52 23.47 3.72 11.84
N VAL A 53 23.90 2.45 11.81
CA VAL A 53 23.18 1.33 11.20
C VAL A 53 21.90 1.04 11.97
N ALA A 54 21.98 0.92 13.29
CA ALA A 54 20.81 0.69 14.15
C ALA A 54 19.73 1.78 13.98
N ARG A 55 20.14 3.07 13.90
CA ARG A 55 19.20 4.18 13.66
C ARG A 55 18.55 4.13 12.28
N GLU A 56 19.29 3.77 11.24
CA GLU A 56 18.74 3.66 9.88
C GLU A 56 17.81 2.45 9.73
N MET A 57 18.11 1.34 10.43
CA MET A 57 17.23 0.17 10.52
C MET A 57 15.89 0.54 11.17
N GLY A 58 15.89 1.21 12.33
CA GLY A 58 14.64 1.63 12.98
C GLY A 58 13.80 2.62 12.14
N ARG A 59 14.45 3.51 11.36
CA ARG A 59 13.72 4.37 10.40
C ARG A 59 13.12 3.58 9.25
N THR A 60 13.82 2.55 8.77
CA THR A 60 13.35 1.70 7.68
C THR A 60 12.20 0.80 8.14
N GLU A 61 12.26 0.29 9.37
CA GLU A 61 11.18 -0.49 10.00
C GLU A 61 9.89 0.33 10.12
N GLY A 62 9.94 1.55 10.67
CA GLY A 62 8.75 2.40 10.74
C GLY A 62 8.20 2.80 9.36
N ALA A 63 9.06 2.91 8.34
CA ALA A 63 8.62 3.16 6.97
C ALA A 63 7.94 1.92 6.35
N LEU A 64 8.40 0.70 6.69
CA LEU A 64 7.76 -0.54 6.28
C LEU A 64 6.37 -0.70 6.91
N GLU A 65 6.25 -0.45 8.21
CA GLU A 65 4.95 -0.44 8.91
C GLU A 65 3.98 0.56 8.25
N THR A 66 4.46 1.77 7.92
CA THR A 66 3.67 2.77 7.19
C THR A 66 3.24 2.27 5.79
N CYS A 67 4.09 1.51 5.09
CA CYS A 67 3.75 0.90 3.81
C CYS A 67 2.65 -0.15 3.98
N GLU A 68 2.77 -1.03 4.98
CA GLU A 68 1.77 -2.05 5.30
C GLU A 68 0.40 -1.42 5.60
N GLU A 69 0.35 -0.41 6.48
CA GLU A 69 -0.89 0.31 6.81
C GLU A 69 -1.56 0.93 5.57
N LYS A 70 -0.77 1.47 4.64
CA LYS A 70 -1.28 2.06 3.40
C LYS A 70 -1.79 1.01 2.43
N ILE A 71 -1.10 -0.12 2.29
CA ILE A 71 -1.55 -1.24 1.46
C ILE A 71 -2.88 -1.74 2.00
N ASP A 72 -2.97 -2.00 3.30
CA ASP A 72 -4.20 -2.42 3.99
C ASP A 72 -5.38 -1.46 3.73
N ALA A 73 -5.15 -0.16 3.82
CA ALA A 73 -6.19 0.84 3.58
C ALA A 73 -6.65 0.84 2.11
N LEU A 74 -5.72 0.71 1.16
CA LEU A 74 -6.03 0.67 -0.26
C LEU A 74 -6.71 -0.65 -0.66
N GLU A 75 -6.34 -1.78 -0.07
CA GLU A 75 -7.01 -3.07 -0.30
C GLU A 75 -8.45 -3.05 0.21
N ARG A 76 -8.69 -2.48 1.40
CA ARG A 76 -10.06 -2.26 1.89
C ARG A 76 -10.85 -1.36 0.94
N ARG A 77 -10.22 -0.28 0.46
CA ARG A 77 -10.87 0.62 -0.50
C ARG A 77 -11.21 -0.09 -1.82
N LEU A 78 -10.31 -0.95 -2.31
CA LEU A 78 -10.54 -1.74 -3.50
C LEU A 78 -11.73 -2.70 -3.33
N ALA A 79 -11.82 -3.36 -2.18
CA ALA A 79 -12.95 -4.24 -1.85
C ALA A 79 -14.29 -3.47 -1.82
N GLU A 80 -14.33 -2.28 -1.19
CA GLU A 80 -15.52 -1.42 -1.19
C GLU A 80 -15.95 -1.01 -2.61
N LEU A 81 -14.98 -0.70 -3.49
CA LEU A 81 -15.26 -0.35 -4.88
C LEU A 81 -15.76 -1.54 -5.70
N ASP A 82 -15.25 -2.74 -5.41
CA ASP A 82 -15.73 -3.98 -6.03
C ASP A 82 -17.18 -4.28 -5.62
N GLU A 83 -17.53 -4.12 -4.34
CA GLU A 83 -18.90 -4.23 -3.84
C GLU A 83 -19.84 -3.15 -4.44
N GLU A 84 -19.38 -1.90 -4.53
CA GLU A 84 -20.14 -0.81 -5.15
C GLU A 84 -20.42 -1.10 -6.63
N LEU A 85 -19.43 -1.63 -7.35
CA LEU A 85 -19.54 -1.99 -8.75
C LEU A 85 -20.52 -3.14 -8.97
N GLU A 86 -20.42 -4.21 -8.18
CA GLU A 86 -21.33 -5.36 -8.25
C GLU A 86 -22.79 -4.92 -8.05
N ALA A 87 -23.05 -4.13 -7.01
CA ALA A 87 -24.39 -3.61 -6.72
C ALA A 87 -24.96 -2.74 -7.86
N LYS A 88 -24.12 -2.00 -8.59
CA LYS A 88 -24.54 -1.18 -9.74
C LYS A 88 -24.85 -2.01 -10.97
N VAL A 89 -24.12 -3.08 -11.19
CA VAL A 89 -24.31 -3.98 -12.33
C VAL A 89 -25.55 -4.85 -12.10
N GLU A 90 -25.70 -5.45 -10.92
CA GLU A 90 -26.87 -6.26 -10.56
C GLU A 90 -28.14 -5.43 -10.42
N GLY A 91 -28.04 -4.21 -9.86
CA GLY A 91 -29.16 -3.26 -9.78
C GLY A 91 -29.60 -2.67 -11.11
N GLY A 92 -28.88 -2.94 -12.20
CA GLY A 92 -29.22 -2.57 -13.58
C GLY A 92 -29.94 -3.66 -14.37
N GLU A 93 -30.08 -4.87 -13.83
CA GLU A 93 -30.81 -5.99 -14.43
C GLU A 93 -32.20 -6.16 -13.79
N THR A 94 -33.17 -5.34 -14.23
CA THR A 94 -34.58 -5.73 -14.49
C THR A 94 -35.23 -4.76 -15.48
#